data_AF-A0A963F958-F1
#
_entry.id   AF-A0A963F958-F1
#
_cell.length_a   1.000
_cell.length_b   1.000
_cell.length_c   1.000
_cell.angle_alpha   90.00
_cell.angle_beta   90.00
_cell.angle_gamma   90.00
#
_symmetry.space_group_name_H-M   'P 1'
#
loop_
_entity.id
_entity.type
_entity.pdbx_description
1 polymer ?
#
loop_
_entity_poly.entity_id
_entity_poly.type
_entity_poly.pdbx_seq_one_letter_code
_entity_poly.pdbx_strand_id
1 'polypeptide(L)'
;MTERFQIASLNVRNLVPPSTPREAHYFYERHSHHRYDSRDEPATDRYGQKCDWLAAQINRLNADILCLQEVFDPRPLADVMARTRWAEAHEIALGGTPAPLRTRRADGRDEFVYDTPLVAAVATGETKIERFDVLDAFPSGFDFDRVVEDPAGRRFQLELTAGGESLGRFSRPVLRLTLGLGPRFAGVKGVDPAQGARVTVFVAHLKSKRPLFDLAPNGNDARLAADLAREHAIGQARALMLRAIEAAALRAWVVQTLSEAPEVPVFVVGDLNDGPQAVTTQIAGGLSPPRVDRSVSPDPMRRAELIDRVADLCLYSSYRLQTQRIHRDIYYSHIYDGVYDLLDHILVSSHFVPRYARDGLGRAAIGEIASFAVFNDHILDAEIDDLRSADVGAHAHTRSDHGAVLARMDWYE
;
A
#
# COMPACT_ATOMS: atom_id res chain seq x y z
N MET A 1 -12.11 6.85 29.65
CA MET A 1 -11.94 7.72 28.47
C MET A 1 -11.19 6.90 27.42
N THR A 2 -10.88 7.41 26.23
CA THR A 2 -10.15 6.66 25.20
C THR A 2 -9.02 7.50 24.65
N GLU A 3 -7.87 6.88 24.39
CA GLU A 3 -6.74 7.53 23.73
C GLU A 3 -6.81 7.32 22.21
N ARG A 4 -6.42 8.34 21.45
CA ARG A 4 -6.60 8.36 20.00
C ARG A 4 -5.29 8.12 19.29
N PHE A 5 -5.26 7.13 18.40
CA PHE A 5 -4.15 6.86 17.50
C PHE A 5 -4.60 6.95 16.04
N GLN A 6 -3.86 7.67 15.20
CA GLN A 6 -4.21 7.97 13.82
C GLN A 6 -3.13 7.51 12.84
N ILE A 7 -3.53 6.72 11.84
CA ILE A 7 -2.65 6.23 10.76
C ILE A 7 -3.19 6.70 9.42
N ALA A 8 -2.31 7.19 8.54
CA ALA A 8 -2.67 7.56 7.18
C ALA A 8 -1.83 6.87 6.09
N SER A 9 -2.43 6.66 4.92
CA SER A 9 -1.72 6.35 3.67
C SER A 9 -1.86 7.51 2.68
N LEU A 10 -0.76 7.84 2.01
CA LEU A 10 -0.71 8.85 0.96
C LEU A 10 0.31 8.46 -0.11
N ASN A 11 -0.16 8.08 -1.30
CA ASN A 11 0.69 8.02 -2.48
C ASN A 11 1.05 9.46 -2.90
N VAL A 12 2.35 9.78 -2.95
CA VAL A 12 2.85 11.15 -3.25
C VAL A 12 3.11 11.38 -4.76
N ARG A 13 2.77 10.37 -5.57
CA ARG A 13 2.81 10.34 -7.04
C ARG A 13 4.14 10.80 -7.63
N ASN A 14 5.12 9.93 -7.82
CA ASN A 14 6.44 10.30 -8.36
C ASN A 14 7.05 11.54 -7.66
N LEU A 15 7.29 11.46 -6.36
CA LEU A 15 7.99 12.50 -5.62
C LEU A 15 9.50 12.42 -5.92
N VAL A 16 9.92 13.27 -6.86
CA VAL A 16 11.28 13.34 -7.43
C VAL A 16 11.84 14.76 -7.31
N PRO A 17 13.18 14.95 -7.32
CA PRO A 17 13.79 16.27 -7.25
C PRO A 17 13.53 17.15 -8.48
N PRO A 18 13.72 18.48 -8.39
CA PRO A 18 13.60 19.39 -9.54
C PRO A 18 14.56 19.07 -10.70
N SER A 19 15.63 18.33 -10.44
CA SER A 19 16.62 17.90 -11.44
C SER A 19 16.15 16.74 -12.32
N THR A 20 14.97 16.15 -12.08
CA THR A 20 14.45 15.06 -12.89
C THR A 20 13.91 15.58 -14.24
N PRO A 21 14.22 14.94 -15.38
CA PRO A 21 13.66 15.31 -16.68
C PRO A 21 12.13 15.21 -16.69
N ARG A 22 11.42 16.14 -17.36
CA ARG A 22 9.95 16.14 -17.52
C ARG A 22 9.39 14.80 -18.02
N GLU A 23 9.99 14.25 -19.06
CA GLU A 23 9.61 12.95 -19.64
C GLU A 23 9.86 11.76 -18.68
N ALA A 24 10.70 11.94 -17.65
CA ALA A 24 11.00 10.94 -16.63
C ALA A 24 10.19 11.10 -15.34
N HIS A 25 9.34 12.13 -15.22
CA HIS A 25 8.32 12.18 -14.15
C HIS A 25 7.22 11.12 -14.35
N TYR A 26 7.17 10.50 -15.54
CA TYR A 26 6.30 9.38 -15.85
C TYR A 26 7.15 8.13 -16.02
N PHE A 27 7.45 7.50 -14.89
CA PHE A 27 8.39 6.40 -14.83
C PHE A 27 7.99 5.20 -15.73
N TYR A 28 6.69 5.04 -15.98
CA TYR A 28 6.17 3.93 -16.79
C TYR A 28 6.20 4.18 -18.32
N GLU A 29 6.76 5.30 -18.83
CA GLU A 29 6.70 5.66 -20.26
C GLU A 29 7.99 5.38 -21.05
N ARG A 30 8.98 4.72 -20.44
CA ARG A 30 10.33 4.57 -21.03
C ARG A 30 10.35 3.77 -22.37
N HIS A 31 9.28 3.05 -22.70
CA HIS A 31 9.15 2.31 -23.96
C HIS A 31 7.88 2.79 -24.70
N SER A 32 8.10 3.73 -25.63
CA SER A 32 7.32 4.05 -26.83
C SER A 32 5.77 4.01 -26.78
N HIS A 33 5.18 5.21 -26.94
CA HIS A 33 3.85 5.52 -27.55
C HIS A 33 2.72 6.08 -26.68
N HIS A 34 2.91 6.34 -25.39
CA HIS A 34 1.96 7.13 -24.60
C HIS A 34 2.69 8.27 -23.91
N ARG A 35 3.01 9.34 -24.66
CA ARG A 35 3.51 10.59 -24.07
C ARG A 35 2.29 11.44 -23.70
N TYR A 36 2.09 11.74 -22.43
CA TYR A 36 1.26 12.89 -22.08
C TYR A 36 2.04 14.15 -22.49
N ASP A 37 1.45 14.92 -23.40
CA ASP A 37 1.97 16.17 -23.93
C ASP A 37 2.09 17.22 -22.79
N SER A 38 3.17 17.16 -22.01
CA SER A 38 3.51 18.19 -21.04
C SER A 38 4.12 19.39 -21.78
N ARG A 39 3.27 20.13 -22.50
CA ARG A 39 3.70 21.35 -23.19
C ARG A 39 4.41 22.27 -22.21
N ASP A 40 5.49 22.86 -22.70
CA ASP A 40 6.29 23.85 -22.02
C ASP A 40 5.46 25.08 -21.65
N GLU A 41 5.00 25.13 -20.39
CA GLU A 41 4.73 26.40 -19.74
C GLU A 41 5.99 26.80 -18.93
N PRO A 42 6.70 27.87 -19.35
CA PRO A 42 8.00 28.23 -18.77
C PRO A 42 7.94 29.00 -17.44
N ALA A 43 6.82 29.00 -16.71
CA ALA A 43 6.61 29.97 -15.61
C ALA A 43 6.09 29.42 -14.28
N THR A 44 5.86 28.11 -14.10
CA THR A 44 5.30 27.59 -12.83
C THR A 44 6.30 26.77 -12.03
N ASP A 45 6.55 27.14 -10.77
CA ASP A 45 7.28 26.33 -9.79
C ASP A 45 6.43 25.11 -9.38
N ARG A 46 6.29 24.14 -10.30
CA ARG A 46 5.49 22.93 -10.08
C ARG A 46 6.02 22.10 -8.91
N TYR A 47 7.34 22.11 -8.70
CA TYR A 47 7.95 21.41 -7.59
C TYR A 47 7.53 22.03 -6.25
N GLY A 48 7.72 23.34 -6.09
CA GLY A 48 7.29 24.03 -4.88
C GLY A 48 5.79 23.90 -4.63
N GLN A 49 4.96 24.07 -5.66
CA GLN A 49 3.50 23.87 -5.57
C GLN A 49 3.14 22.46 -5.10
N LYS A 50 3.85 21.44 -5.58
CA LYS A 50 3.65 20.06 -5.14
C LYS A 50 4.07 19.86 -3.68
N CYS A 51 5.22 20.39 -3.29
CA CYS A 51 5.69 20.34 -1.90
C CYS A 51 4.69 21.03 -0.95
N ASP A 52 4.18 22.22 -1.33
CA ASP A 52 3.19 22.95 -0.55
C ASP A 52 1.86 22.18 -0.45
N TRP A 53 1.39 21.62 -1.57
CA TRP A 53 0.17 20.84 -1.60
C TRP A 53 0.28 19.58 -0.73
N LEU A 54 1.38 18.81 -0.87
CA LEU A 54 1.65 17.64 -0.04
C LEU A 54 1.73 18.02 1.45
N ALA A 55 2.44 19.10 1.78
CA ALA A 55 2.53 19.57 3.17
C ALA A 55 1.16 19.94 3.75
N ALA A 56 0.30 20.59 2.95
CA ALA A 56 -1.08 20.89 3.34
C ALA A 56 -1.90 19.61 3.58
N GLN A 57 -1.76 18.58 2.72
CA GLN A 57 -2.42 17.29 2.94
C GLN A 57 -1.93 16.59 4.21
N ILE A 58 -0.62 16.57 4.45
CA ILE A 58 -0.02 15.98 5.67
C ILE A 58 -0.54 16.68 6.93
N ASN A 59 -0.59 18.02 6.91
CA ASN A 59 -1.17 18.81 8.00
C ASN A 59 -2.66 18.50 8.22
N ARG A 60 -3.43 18.34 7.13
CA ARG A 60 -4.86 18.01 7.19
C ARG A 60 -5.12 16.60 7.74
N LEU A 61 -4.30 15.62 7.36
CA LEU A 61 -4.40 14.25 7.85
C LEU A 61 -4.15 14.16 9.36
N ASN A 62 -3.22 14.96 9.89
CA ASN A 62 -2.86 14.98 11.32
C ASN A 62 -2.64 13.58 11.91
N ALA A 63 -1.96 12.71 11.17
CA ALA A 63 -1.71 11.34 11.58
C ALA A 63 -0.46 11.25 12.46
N ASP A 64 -0.51 10.36 13.45
CA ASP A 64 0.63 9.99 14.30
C ASP A 64 1.71 9.25 13.49
N ILE A 65 1.29 8.53 12.44
CA ILE A 65 2.15 7.90 11.45
C ILE A 65 1.55 8.05 10.04
N LEU A 66 2.35 8.58 9.11
CA LEU A 66 2.03 8.65 7.68
C LEU A 66 2.84 7.61 6.90
N CYS A 67 2.16 6.84 6.07
CA CYS A 67 2.76 5.82 5.22
C CYS A 67 2.67 6.28 3.76
N LEU A 68 3.81 6.47 3.11
CA LEU A 68 3.92 7.10 1.80
C LEU A 68 4.42 6.12 0.74
N GLN A 69 3.87 6.24 -0.47
CA GLN A 69 4.29 5.48 -1.66
C GLN A 69 4.69 6.43 -2.78
N GLU A 70 5.51 5.95 -3.72
CA GLU A 70 6.05 6.74 -4.83
C GLU A 70 6.98 7.89 -4.41
N VAL A 71 7.70 7.69 -3.31
CA VAL A 71 8.89 8.48 -3.01
C VAL A 71 10.04 7.92 -3.85
N PHE A 72 10.68 8.71 -4.69
CA PHE A 72 11.82 8.23 -5.48
C PHE A 72 13.15 8.76 -4.96
N ASP A 73 13.10 9.88 -4.25
CA ASP A 73 14.26 10.50 -3.63
C ASP A 73 13.87 11.04 -2.25
N PRO A 74 14.74 10.90 -1.23
CA PRO A 74 14.46 11.42 0.11
C PRO A 74 14.50 12.95 0.19
N ARG A 75 15.23 13.65 -0.69
CA ARG A 75 15.40 15.11 -0.60
C ARG A 75 14.07 15.86 -0.76
N PRO A 76 13.22 15.57 -1.76
CA PRO A 76 11.90 16.18 -1.83
C PRO A 76 10.98 15.87 -0.65
N LEU A 77 11.10 14.70 -0.03
CA LEU A 77 10.33 14.38 1.16
C LEU A 77 10.75 15.27 2.33
N ALA A 78 12.05 15.52 2.50
CA ALA A 78 12.54 16.48 3.50
C ALA A 78 12.02 17.90 3.22
N ASP A 79 12.03 18.34 1.96
CA ASP A 79 11.48 19.65 1.55
C ASP A 79 9.98 19.78 1.84
N VAL A 80 9.21 18.69 1.68
CA VAL A 80 7.79 18.65 2.06
C VAL A 80 7.64 18.75 3.57
N MET A 81 8.37 17.92 4.33
CA MET A 81 8.26 17.88 5.80
C MET A 81 8.64 19.20 6.45
N ALA A 82 9.64 19.90 5.91
CA ALA A 82 10.04 21.24 6.37
C ALA A 82 8.91 22.29 6.25
N ARG A 83 7.90 22.05 5.42
CA ARG A 83 6.72 22.92 5.22
C ARG A 83 5.51 22.49 6.05
N THR A 84 5.60 21.37 6.78
CA THR A 84 4.54 20.88 7.65
C THR A 84 4.66 21.48 9.05
N ARG A 85 3.61 21.37 9.87
CA ARG A 85 3.71 21.69 11.31
C ARG A 85 4.64 20.74 12.08
N TRP A 86 5.04 19.63 11.45
CA TRP A 86 5.87 18.59 12.03
C TRP A 86 7.36 18.76 11.68
N ALA A 87 7.75 19.88 11.06
CA ALA A 87 9.13 20.13 10.59
C ALA A 87 10.21 19.78 11.63
N GLU A 88 9.97 20.09 12.91
CA GLU A 88 10.92 19.82 14.02
C GLU A 88 10.56 18.58 14.86
N ALA A 89 9.45 17.91 14.57
CA ALA A 89 8.89 16.83 15.40
C ALA A 89 8.41 15.65 14.54
N HIS A 90 9.32 15.11 13.73
CA HIS A 90 9.08 13.92 12.92
C HIS A 90 10.31 13.03 12.80
N GLU A 91 10.09 11.75 12.51
CA GLU A 91 11.11 10.76 12.17
C GLU A 91 10.73 10.08 10.86
N ILE A 92 11.69 9.90 9.96
CA ILE A 92 11.48 9.28 8.64
C ILE A 92 12.21 7.94 8.59
N ALA A 93 11.50 6.91 8.15
CA ALA A 93 12.09 5.64 7.71
C ALA A 93 11.77 5.42 6.23
N LEU A 94 12.75 4.89 5.48
CA LEU A 94 12.65 4.65 4.04
C LEU A 94 12.82 3.16 3.76
N GLY A 95 11.93 2.61 2.95
CA GLY A 95 12.04 1.28 2.38
C GLY A 95 12.63 1.33 0.98
N GLY A 96 13.80 0.72 0.81
CA GLY A 96 14.56 0.68 -0.44
C GLY A 96 15.72 1.68 -0.48
N THR A 97 16.53 1.59 -1.52
CA THR A 97 17.66 2.50 -1.77
C THR A 97 17.39 3.28 -3.05
N PRO A 98 17.48 4.63 -3.06
CA PRO A 98 17.40 5.39 -4.29
C PRO A 98 18.49 4.94 -5.26
N ALA A 99 18.11 4.50 -6.47
CA ALA A 99 19.05 4.07 -7.51
C ALA A 99 18.89 4.91 -8.80
N PRO A 100 19.13 6.23 -8.76
CA PRO A 100 18.97 7.05 -9.94
C PRO A 100 20.09 6.80 -10.96
N LEU A 101 19.71 6.61 -12.22
CA LEU A 101 20.60 6.70 -13.37
C LEU A 101 20.90 8.18 -13.64
N ARG A 102 22.15 8.57 -13.46
CA ARG A 102 22.63 9.91 -13.79
C ARG A 102 22.84 10.03 -15.31
N THR A 103 22.15 10.96 -15.92
CA THR A 103 22.35 11.38 -17.31
C THR A 103 22.80 12.84 -17.35
N ARG A 104 23.35 13.29 -18.47
CA ARG A 104 23.80 14.68 -18.64
C ARG A 104 23.00 15.36 -19.75
N ARG A 105 22.41 16.51 -19.44
CA ARG A 105 21.70 17.35 -20.41
C ARG A 105 22.64 17.94 -21.45
N ALA A 106 22.06 18.31 -22.59
CA ALA A 106 22.73 19.11 -23.61
C ALA A 106 23.25 20.46 -23.09
N ASP A 107 22.63 21.02 -22.04
CA ASP A 107 23.06 22.25 -21.37
C ASP A 107 24.09 22.05 -20.25
N GLY A 108 24.58 20.82 -20.06
CA GLY A 108 25.64 20.47 -19.11
C GLY A 108 25.18 20.18 -17.67
N ARG A 109 23.90 20.34 -17.34
CA ARG A 109 23.32 19.98 -16.02
C ARG A 109 23.12 18.47 -15.87
N ASP A 110 23.20 17.99 -14.63
CA ASP A 110 22.88 16.60 -14.31
C ASP A 110 21.37 16.36 -14.29
N GLU A 111 20.98 15.20 -14.79
CA GLU A 111 19.63 14.65 -14.74
C GLU A 111 19.65 13.29 -14.05
N PHE A 112 18.57 12.99 -13.34
CA PHE A 112 18.42 11.73 -12.62
C PHE A 112 17.13 11.04 -13.06
N VAL A 113 17.26 9.78 -13.50
CA VAL A 113 16.14 8.90 -13.85
C VAL A 113 16.09 7.76 -12.84
N TYR A 114 14.99 7.64 -12.12
CA TYR A 114 14.82 6.61 -11.09
C TYR A 114 14.09 5.42 -11.68
N ASP A 115 14.29 4.21 -11.16
CA ASP A 115 13.74 2.97 -11.73
C ASP A 115 12.70 2.24 -10.87
N THR A 116 12.64 2.52 -9.58
CA THR A 116 11.70 1.88 -8.65
C THR A 116 11.30 2.88 -7.56
N PRO A 117 10.00 3.01 -7.24
CA PRO A 117 9.59 3.85 -6.11
C PRO A 117 9.99 3.20 -4.79
N LEU A 118 10.39 4.04 -3.85
CA LEU A 118 10.53 3.73 -2.44
C LEU A 118 9.17 3.82 -1.74
N VAL A 119 9.11 3.20 -0.57
CA VAL A 119 8.09 3.49 0.43
C VAL A 119 8.71 4.30 1.57
N ALA A 120 7.92 5.13 2.23
CA ALA A 120 8.38 5.87 3.39
C ALA A 120 7.37 5.80 4.53
N ALA A 121 7.84 5.97 5.75
CA ALA A 121 7.00 6.15 6.93
C ALA A 121 7.47 7.40 7.69
N VAL A 122 6.54 8.23 8.12
CA VAL A 122 6.81 9.46 8.87
C VAL A 122 6.05 9.41 10.18
N ALA A 123 6.76 9.14 11.28
CA ALA A 123 6.20 9.24 12.63
C ALA A 123 6.21 10.70 13.07
N THR A 124 5.14 11.17 13.70
CA THR A 124 4.98 12.59 14.08
C THR A 124 4.74 12.77 15.58
N GLY A 125 5.11 13.94 16.09
CA GLY A 125 4.84 14.34 17.47
C GLY A 125 5.51 13.41 18.49
N GLU A 126 4.69 12.80 19.35
CA GLU A 126 5.14 11.90 20.42
C GLU A 126 5.44 10.48 19.93
N THR A 127 5.04 10.12 18.70
CA THR A 127 5.29 8.79 18.13
C THR A 127 6.74 8.65 17.72
N LYS A 128 7.35 7.52 18.07
CA LYS A 128 8.78 7.24 17.83
C LYS A 128 8.97 5.94 17.05
N ILE A 129 9.88 5.97 16.09
CA ILE A 129 10.31 4.76 15.37
C ILE A 129 11.38 4.08 16.23
N GLU A 130 10.96 3.11 17.03
CA GLU A 130 11.90 2.35 17.89
C GLU A 130 12.80 1.44 17.06
N ARG A 131 12.22 0.87 15.99
CA ARG A 131 12.91 -0.02 15.05
C ARG A 131 12.21 0.00 13.70
N PHE A 132 12.96 -0.16 12.62
CA PHE A 132 12.40 -0.55 11.34
C PHE A 132 13.30 -1.55 10.59
N ASP A 133 12.69 -2.40 9.78
CA ASP A 133 13.37 -3.32 8.87
C ASP A 133 12.86 -3.08 7.44
N VAL A 134 13.75 -3.13 6.45
CA VAL A 134 13.40 -3.11 5.02
C VAL A 134 13.32 -4.55 4.52
N LEU A 135 12.12 -5.00 4.19
CA LEU A 135 11.83 -6.36 3.75
C LEU A 135 11.84 -6.41 2.22
N ASP A 136 13.01 -6.65 1.65
CA ASP A 136 13.14 -6.90 0.20
C ASP A 136 12.82 -8.34 -0.18
N ALA A 137 13.18 -9.29 0.69
CA ALA A 137 13.04 -10.71 0.45
C ALA A 137 11.71 -11.25 1.01
N PHE A 138 11.20 -12.30 0.37
CA PHE A 138 10.12 -13.11 0.91
C PHE A 138 10.58 -13.81 2.21
N PRO A 139 9.67 -14.10 3.15
CA PRO A 139 10.04 -14.71 4.42
C PRO A 139 10.63 -16.11 4.21
N SER A 140 11.52 -16.52 5.11
CA SER A 140 12.09 -17.87 5.09
C SER A 140 10.98 -18.92 5.17
N GLY A 141 11.00 -19.90 4.26
CA GLY A 141 9.95 -20.93 4.17
C GLY A 141 8.71 -20.52 3.37
N PHE A 142 8.72 -19.35 2.71
CA PHE A 142 7.72 -19.00 1.71
C PHE A 142 7.90 -19.85 0.45
N ASP A 143 7.18 -20.97 0.40
CA ASP A 143 7.30 -22.01 -0.62
C ASP A 143 6.12 -21.94 -1.61
N PHE A 144 6.08 -20.88 -2.43
CA PHE A 144 5.00 -20.64 -3.39
C PHE A 144 5.08 -21.59 -4.59
N ASP A 145 6.29 -21.90 -5.06
CA ASP A 145 6.58 -22.77 -6.19
C ASP A 145 6.61 -24.26 -5.83
N ARG A 146 6.18 -24.61 -4.61
CA ARG A 146 5.97 -26.00 -4.20
C ARG A 146 5.01 -26.72 -5.13
N VAL A 147 5.33 -27.97 -5.46
CA VAL A 147 4.37 -28.86 -6.12
C VAL A 147 3.20 -29.18 -5.17
N VAL A 148 1.97 -28.94 -5.63
CA VAL A 148 0.73 -29.27 -4.91
C VAL A 148 -0.02 -30.36 -5.67
N GLU A 149 -0.57 -31.33 -4.96
CA GLU A 149 -1.42 -32.38 -5.53
C GLU A 149 -2.88 -32.14 -5.14
N ASP A 150 -3.80 -32.23 -6.09
CA ASP A 150 -5.22 -32.13 -5.82
C ASP A 150 -5.83 -33.49 -5.39
N PRO A 151 -7.11 -33.53 -4.94
CA PRO A 151 -7.74 -34.79 -4.53
C PRO A 151 -7.86 -35.87 -5.63
N ALA A 152 -7.64 -35.51 -6.89
CA ALA A 152 -7.64 -36.43 -8.03
C ALA A 152 -6.22 -36.94 -8.39
N GLY A 153 -5.20 -36.57 -7.61
CA GLY A 153 -3.81 -36.95 -7.85
C GLY A 153 -3.11 -36.11 -8.92
N ARG A 154 -3.71 -35.00 -9.38
CA ARG A 154 -3.08 -34.11 -10.37
C ARG A 154 -2.12 -33.18 -9.67
N ARG A 155 -0.90 -33.09 -10.20
CA ARG A 155 0.18 -32.26 -9.67
C ARG A 155 0.23 -30.92 -10.39
N PHE A 156 0.30 -29.84 -9.62
CA PHE A 156 0.39 -28.46 -10.07
C PHE A 156 1.64 -27.81 -9.49
N GLN A 157 2.33 -27.00 -10.31
CA GLN A 157 3.43 -26.16 -9.89
C GLN A 157 3.35 -24.85 -10.66
N LEU A 158 3.48 -23.72 -9.96
CA LEU A 158 3.55 -22.40 -10.58
C LEU A 158 4.85 -21.74 -10.15
N GLU A 159 5.75 -21.55 -11.10
CA GLU A 159 7.04 -20.89 -10.88
C GLU A 159 7.04 -19.57 -11.65
N LEU A 160 7.38 -18.49 -10.96
CA LEU A 160 7.67 -17.20 -11.58
C LEU A 160 9.15 -16.90 -11.33
N THR A 161 9.90 -16.61 -12.38
CA THR A 161 11.35 -16.36 -12.28
C THR A 161 11.69 -14.92 -12.61
N ALA A 162 12.75 -14.41 -11.99
CA ALA A 162 13.34 -13.11 -12.26
C ALA A 162 14.86 -13.26 -12.33
N GLY A 163 15.48 -12.86 -13.45
CA GLY A 163 16.93 -13.02 -13.63
C GLY A 163 17.41 -14.47 -13.73
N GLY A 164 16.51 -15.42 -14.00
CA GLY A 164 16.84 -16.85 -14.08
C GLY A 164 16.68 -17.63 -12.77
N GLU A 165 16.24 -16.97 -11.69
CA GLU A 165 16.00 -17.58 -10.38
C GLU A 165 14.51 -17.49 -10.01
N SER A 166 14.01 -18.42 -9.18
CA SER A 166 12.66 -18.32 -8.59
C SER A 166 12.51 -16.97 -7.90
N LEU A 167 11.36 -16.32 -8.11
CA LEU A 167 11.05 -15.04 -7.50
C LEU A 167 11.01 -15.18 -5.98
N GLY A 168 12.02 -14.64 -5.30
CA GLY A 168 12.13 -14.63 -3.85
C GLY A 168 12.11 -13.24 -3.22
N ARG A 169 11.75 -12.20 -3.99
CA ARG A 169 11.84 -10.79 -3.56
C ARG A 169 10.64 -9.99 -4.05
N PHE A 170 10.29 -8.95 -3.30
CA PHE A 170 9.28 -7.99 -3.72
C PHE A 170 9.81 -7.10 -4.86
N SER A 171 8.92 -6.71 -5.79
CA SER A 171 9.24 -5.72 -6.82
C SER A 171 9.44 -4.32 -6.24
N ARG A 172 8.83 -4.05 -5.09
CA ARG A 172 8.99 -2.84 -4.28
C ARG A 172 9.11 -3.26 -2.81
N PRO A 173 10.09 -2.74 -2.06
CA PRO A 173 10.32 -3.15 -0.67
C PRO A 173 9.10 -2.89 0.21
N VAL A 174 8.93 -3.75 1.22
CA VAL A 174 7.98 -3.52 2.32
C VAL A 174 8.75 -3.00 3.53
N LEU A 175 8.26 -1.93 4.16
CA LEU A 175 8.86 -1.40 5.38
C LEU A 175 8.10 -1.93 6.60
N ARG A 176 8.78 -2.57 7.56
CA ARG A 176 8.18 -3.00 8.83
C ARG A 176 8.71 -2.12 9.95
N LEU A 177 7.84 -1.44 10.67
CA LEU A 177 8.21 -0.53 11.77
C LEU A 177 7.59 -0.99 13.09
N THR A 178 8.35 -0.90 14.17
CA THR A 178 7.82 -0.90 15.54
C THR A 178 7.80 0.54 16.03
N LEU A 179 6.61 1.03 16.37
CA LEU A 179 6.37 2.39 16.84
C LEU A 179 6.06 2.39 18.33
N GLY A 180 6.71 3.27 19.09
CA GLY A 180 6.31 3.65 20.45
C GLY A 180 5.39 4.86 20.40
N LEU A 181 4.24 4.82 21.07
CA LEU A 181 3.17 5.82 20.91
C LEU A 181 3.21 7.00 21.88
N GLY A 182 4.17 7.02 22.80
CA GLY A 182 4.37 8.11 23.76
C GLY A 182 3.57 7.97 25.07
N PRO A 183 3.82 8.87 26.05
CA PRO A 183 3.34 8.70 27.43
C PRO A 183 1.82 8.77 27.60
N ARG A 184 1.08 9.43 26.69
CA ARG A 184 -0.38 9.50 26.76
C ARG A 184 -1.04 8.11 26.70
N PHE A 185 -0.36 7.12 26.13
CA PHE A 185 -0.85 5.74 26.07
C PHE A 185 -0.39 4.86 27.24
N ALA A 186 0.25 5.39 28.29
CA ALA A 186 0.78 4.56 29.39
C ALA A 186 -0.29 3.80 30.20
N GLY A 187 -1.55 4.24 30.15
CA GLY A 187 -2.67 3.67 30.91
C GLY A 187 -3.71 2.95 30.08
N VAL A 188 -3.44 2.67 28.80
CA VAL A 188 -4.44 2.04 27.92
C VAL A 188 -4.46 0.52 28.06
N LYS A 189 -5.62 -0.08 27.83
CA LYS A 189 -5.87 -1.51 27.93
C LYS A 189 -4.92 -2.34 27.07
N GLY A 190 -4.37 -3.40 27.64
CA GLY A 190 -3.52 -4.35 26.92
C GLY A 190 -2.08 -3.89 26.72
N VAL A 191 -1.68 -2.77 27.34
CA VAL A 191 -0.30 -2.29 27.36
C VAL A 191 0.35 -2.63 28.69
N ASP A 192 1.55 -3.19 28.65
CA ASP A 192 2.41 -3.32 29.83
C ASP A 192 3.03 -1.96 30.16
N PRO A 193 2.75 -1.36 31.33
CA PRO A 193 3.32 -0.06 31.72
C PRO A 193 4.85 -0.01 31.69
N ALA A 194 5.53 -1.15 31.87
CA ALA A 194 6.99 -1.23 31.81
C ALA A 194 7.53 -1.17 30.37
N GLN A 195 6.72 -1.55 29.38
CA GLN A 195 7.11 -1.61 27.97
C GLN A 195 6.56 -0.44 27.14
N GLY A 196 5.52 0.23 27.63
CA GLY A 196 4.83 1.29 26.91
C GLY A 196 3.99 0.77 25.75
N ALA A 197 3.15 1.65 25.20
CA ALA A 197 2.25 1.29 24.11
C ALA A 197 3.02 1.24 22.78
N ARG A 198 3.00 0.07 22.14
CA ARG A 198 3.66 -0.18 20.87
C ARG A 198 2.70 -0.71 19.82
N VAL A 199 2.99 -0.41 18.56
CA VAL A 199 2.32 -1.00 17.40
C VAL A 199 3.34 -1.36 16.33
N THR A 200 3.01 -2.35 15.50
CA THR A 200 3.79 -2.68 14.31
C THR A 200 3.06 -2.24 13.05
N VAL A 201 3.73 -1.53 12.16
CA VAL A 201 3.17 -1.05 10.89
C VAL A 201 3.98 -1.61 9.72
N PHE A 202 3.31 -2.24 8.77
CA PHE A 202 3.86 -2.61 7.48
C PHE A 202 3.43 -1.57 6.45
N VAL A 203 4.39 -0.90 5.80
CA VAL A 203 4.13 -0.03 4.65
C VAL A 203 4.43 -0.80 3.38
N ALA A 204 3.43 -0.98 2.52
CA ALA A 204 3.53 -1.75 1.29
C ALA A 204 3.08 -0.94 0.08
N HIS A 205 3.71 -1.21 -1.07
CA HIS A 205 3.28 -0.71 -2.38
C HIS A 205 3.38 -1.88 -3.38
N LEU A 206 2.32 -2.67 -3.54
CA LEU A 206 2.39 -3.88 -4.35
C LEU A 206 2.48 -3.58 -5.85
N LYS A 207 2.87 -4.56 -6.67
CA LYS A 207 2.94 -4.42 -8.13
C LYS A 207 1.65 -3.84 -8.72
N SER A 208 1.75 -2.87 -9.62
CA SER A 208 0.58 -2.24 -10.25
C SER A 208 -0.23 -3.12 -11.21
N LYS A 209 -1.45 -2.67 -11.58
CA LYS A 209 -2.31 -3.25 -12.64
C LYS A 209 -1.73 -3.17 -14.05
N ARG A 210 -0.66 -2.40 -14.21
CA ARG A 210 0.00 -2.24 -15.51
C ARG A 210 0.49 -3.60 -16.04
N PRO A 211 0.09 -3.98 -17.26
CA PRO A 211 0.50 -5.24 -17.89
C PRO A 211 2.02 -5.39 -18.00
N LEU A 212 2.50 -6.63 -17.95
CA LEU A 212 3.90 -6.99 -18.24
C LEU A 212 3.99 -7.69 -19.61
N PHE A 213 4.34 -6.94 -20.64
CA PHE A 213 4.61 -7.47 -21.97
C PHE A 213 5.70 -6.65 -22.67
N ASP A 214 6.40 -7.29 -23.59
CA ASP A 214 7.27 -6.64 -24.56
C ASP A 214 6.60 -6.73 -25.93
N LEU A 215 6.60 -5.64 -26.69
CA LEU A 215 6.13 -5.64 -28.05
C LEU A 215 7.26 -5.22 -28.98
N ALA A 216 7.51 -6.05 -29.99
CA ALA A 216 8.24 -5.64 -31.18
C ALA A 216 7.19 -5.37 -32.27
N PRO A 217 6.86 -4.10 -32.57
CA PRO A 217 5.85 -3.79 -33.57
C PRO A 217 6.32 -4.25 -34.95
N ASN A 218 5.69 -5.30 -35.49
CA ASN A 218 5.99 -5.87 -36.79
C ASN A 218 4.70 -6.35 -37.47
N GLY A 219 4.48 -5.98 -38.73
CA GLY A 219 3.33 -6.43 -39.53
C GLY A 219 2.40 -5.29 -39.95
N ASN A 220 1.26 -5.65 -40.56
CA ASN A 220 0.22 -4.68 -40.91
C ASN A 220 -0.67 -4.34 -39.69
N ASP A 221 -1.42 -3.24 -39.79
CA ASP A 221 -2.20 -2.68 -38.68
C ASP A 221 -3.16 -3.68 -38.03
N ALA A 222 -3.83 -4.53 -38.82
CA ALA A 222 -4.76 -5.51 -38.30
C ALA A 222 -4.08 -6.60 -37.46
N ARG A 223 -2.93 -7.10 -37.92
CA ARG A 223 -2.15 -8.10 -37.18
C ARG A 223 -1.53 -7.48 -35.93
N LEU A 224 -1.01 -6.26 -36.04
CA LEU A 224 -0.49 -5.52 -34.90
C LEU A 224 -1.56 -5.31 -33.83
N ALA A 225 -2.78 -4.90 -34.22
CA ALA A 225 -3.89 -4.74 -33.27
C ALA A 225 -4.25 -6.04 -32.55
N ALA A 226 -4.29 -7.18 -33.27
CA ALA A 226 -4.55 -8.48 -32.66
C ALA A 226 -3.44 -8.90 -31.68
N ASP A 227 -2.18 -8.68 -32.06
CA ASP A 227 -1.02 -8.97 -31.19
C ASP A 227 -1.02 -8.07 -29.94
N LEU A 228 -1.35 -6.78 -30.09
CA LEU A 228 -1.52 -5.84 -28.98
C LEU A 228 -2.58 -6.32 -27.98
N ALA A 229 -3.77 -6.68 -28.47
CA ALA A 229 -4.86 -7.15 -27.61
C ALA A 229 -4.46 -8.42 -26.84
N ARG A 230 -3.80 -9.36 -27.51
CA ARG A 230 -3.35 -10.63 -26.93
C ARG A 230 -2.24 -10.43 -25.89
N GLU A 231 -1.19 -9.68 -26.23
CA GLU A 231 -0.09 -9.40 -25.29
C GLU A 231 -0.56 -8.56 -24.10
N HIS A 232 -1.50 -7.64 -24.30
CA HIS A 232 -2.10 -6.89 -23.21
C HIS A 232 -2.83 -7.81 -22.23
N ALA A 233 -3.68 -8.72 -22.70
CA ALA A 233 -4.40 -9.66 -21.85
C ALA A 233 -3.45 -10.59 -21.06
N ILE A 234 -2.43 -11.14 -21.74
CA ILE A 234 -1.42 -12.00 -21.10
C ILE A 234 -0.58 -11.19 -20.09
N GLY A 235 -0.19 -9.97 -20.45
CA GLY A 235 0.58 -9.09 -19.59
C GLY A 235 -0.19 -8.67 -18.33
N GLN A 236 -1.50 -8.47 -18.43
CA GLN A 236 -2.36 -8.23 -17.26
C GLN A 236 -2.35 -9.44 -16.32
N ALA A 237 -2.47 -10.66 -16.87
CA ALA A 237 -2.42 -11.89 -16.08
C ALA A 237 -1.06 -12.06 -15.36
N ARG A 238 0.05 -11.78 -16.05
CA ARG A 238 1.40 -11.78 -15.44
C ARG A 238 1.52 -10.77 -14.31
N ALA A 239 1.03 -9.56 -14.50
CA ALA A 239 1.05 -8.51 -13.47
C ALA A 239 0.19 -8.88 -12.24
N LEU A 240 -0.97 -9.51 -12.46
CA LEU A 240 -1.83 -10.03 -11.40
C LEU A 240 -1.14 -11.16 -10.63
N MET A 241 -0.53 -12.12 -11.32
CA MET A 241 0.20 -13.23 -10.68
C MET A 241 1.33 -12.72 -9.78
N LEU A 242 2.16 -11.80 -10.29
CA LEU A 242 3.22 -11.18 -9.50
C LEU A 242 2.65 -10.49 -8.24
N ARG A 243 1.62 -9.66 -8.39
CA ARG A 243 0.97 -8.99 -7.24
C ARG A 243 0.38 -9.98 -6.24
N ALA A 244 -0.20 -11.08 -6.70
CA ALA A 244 -0.77 -12.12 -5.83
C ALA A 244 0.32 -12.83 -5.02
N ILE A 245 1.48 -13.10 -5.62
CA ILE A 245 2.64 -13.69 -4.93
C ILE A 245 3.17 -12.72 -3.88
N GLU A 246 3.34 -11.44 -4.22
CA GLU A 246 3.77 -10.40 -3.27
C GLU A 246 2.78 -10.24 -2.11
N ALA A 247 1.47 -10.24 -2.39
CA ALA A 247 0.43 -10.20 -1.37
C ALA A 247 0.53 -11.40 -0.41
N ALA A 248 0.81 -12.60 -0.94
CA ALA A 248 0.99 -13.80 -0.13
C ALA A 248 2.27 -13.75 0.72
N ALA A 249 3.37 -13.21 0.18
CA ALA A 249 4.61 -13.02 0.92
C ALA A 249 4.46 -11.98 2.05
N LEU A 250 3.78 -10.86 1.77
CA LEU A 250 3.41 -9.86 2.78
C LEU A 250 2.55 -10.49 3.88
N ARG A 251 1.56 -11.30 3.49
CA ARG A 251 0.70 -12.03 4.44
C ARG A 251 1.51 -12.95 5.35
N ALA A 252 2.48 -13.68 4.80
CA ALA A 252 3.36 -14.56 5.58
C ALA A 252 4.18 -13.77 6.63
N TRP A 253 4.73 -12.60 6.26
CA TRP A 253 5.41 -11.71 7.20
C TRP A 253 4.49 -11.21 8.32
N VAL A 254 3.24 -10.87 8.00
CA VAL A 254 2.22 -10.48 8.99
C VAL A 254 1.90 -11.63 9.94
N VAL A 255 1.68 -12.84 9.42
CA VAL A 255 1.41 -14.03 10.24
C VAL A 255 2.56 -14.30 11.21
N GLN A 256 3.80 -14.26 10.71
CA GLN A 256 4.99 -14.45 11.53
C GLN A 256 5.06 -13.40 12.65
N THR A 257 4.86 -12.12 12.32
CA THR A 257 4.92 -11.02 13.29
C THR A 257 3.83 -11.14 14.37
N LEU A 258 2.58 -11.44 13.99
CA LEU A 258 1.49 -11.66 14.95
C LEU A 258 1.69 -12.93 15.80
N SER A 259 2.41 -13.92 15.29
CA SER A 259 2.73 -15.14 16.04
C SER A 259 3.85 -14.93 17.06
N GLU A 260 4.84 -14.09 16.72
CA GLU A 260 6.00 -13.79 17.57
C GLU A 260 5.65 -12.82 18.72
N ALA A 261 4.80 -11.82 18.45
CA ALA A 261 4.40 -10.80 19.42
C ALA A 261 2.86 -10.62 19.40
N PRO A 262 2.10 -11.60 19.90
CA PRO A 262 0.65 -11.60 19.80
C PRO A 262 0.01 -10.40 20.48
N GLU A 263 0.61 -9.81 21.50
CA GLU A 263 0.09 -8.65 22.24
C GLU A 263 0.26 -7.30 21.52
N VAL A 264 1.11 -7.22 20.50
CA VAL A 264 1.41 -5.97 19.78
C VAL A 264 0.46 -5.83 18.57
N PRO A 265 -0.35 -4.75 18.48
CA PRO A 265 -1.21 -4.54 17.33
C PRO A 265 -0.42 -4.37 16.04
N VAL A 266 -0.85 -5.07 14.99
CA VAL A 266 -0.26 -5.00 13.65
C VAL A 266 -1.19 -4.28 12.68
N PHE A 267 -0.60 -3.45 11.81
CA PHE A 267 -1.24 -2.76 10.70
C PHE A 267 -0.51 -3.04 9.39
N VAL A 268 -1.26 -3.16 8.29
CA VAL A 268 -0.72 -3.08 6.91
C VAL A 268 -1.32 -1.85 6.25
N VAL A 269 -0.47 -0.98 5.73
CA VAL A 269 -0.84 0.34 5.22
C VAL A 269 -0.19 0.57 3.86
N GLY A 270 -0.96 1.08 2.90
CA GLY A 270 -0.41 1.55 1.63
C GLY A 270 -1.24 1.18 0.41
N ASP A 271 -0.67 1.47 -0.76
CA ASP A 271 -1.25 1.15 -2.06
C ASP A 271 -1.03 -0.33 -2.41
N LEU A 272 -2.07 -1.14 -2.20
CA LEU A 272 -2.04 -2.56 -2.55
C LEU A 272 -2.39 -2.82 -4.02
N ASN A 273 -2.60 -1.75 -4.80
CA ASN A 273 -2.88 -1.75 -6.23
C ASN A 273 -4.14 -2.54 -6.63
N ASP A 274 -5.09 -2.67 -5.71
CA ASP A 274 -6.37 -3.34 -5.90
C ASP A 274 -7.40 -2.88 -4.86
N GLY A 275 -8.68 -2.99 -5.21
CA GLY A 275 -9.78 -2.57 -4.34
C GLY A 275 -9.99 -3.42 -3.08
N PRO A 276 -10.87 -2.99 -2.15
CA PRO A 276 -11.12 -3.70 -0.90
C PRO A 276 -11.71 -5.10 -1.07
N GLN A 277 -12.33 -5.40 -2.22
CA GLN A 277 -12.94 -6.70 -2.54
C GLN A 277 -12.02 -7.63 -3.34
N ALA A 278 -10.90 -7.13 -3.84
CA ALA A 278 -9.99 -7.92 -4.66
C ALA A 278 -9.38 -9.10 -3.89
N VAL A 279 -9.15 -10.21 -4.59
CA VAL A 279 -8.55 -11.41 -4.01
C VAL A 279 -7.14 -11.14 -3.47
N THR A 280 -6.35 -10.32 -4.16
CA THR A 280 -5.02 -9.86 -3.74
C THR A 280 -5.05 -9.13 -2.39
N THR A 281 -5.98 -8.20 -2.20
CA THR A 281 -6.21 -7.51 -0.92
C THR A 281 -6.68 -8.47 0.17
N GLN A 282 -7.55 -9.42 -0.18
CA GLN A 282 -7.98 -10.47 0.75
C GLN A 282 -6.83 -11.40 1.18
N ILE A 283 -5.92 -11.75 0.25
CA ILE A 283 -4.71 -12.52 0.54
C ILE A 283 -3.83 -11.74 1.51
N ALA A 284 -3.51 -10.48 1.20
CA ALA A 284 -2.65 -9.63 2.03
C ALA A 284 -3.18 -9.50 3.47
N GLY A 285 -4.49 -9.28 3.62
CA GLY A 285 -5.13 -9.16 4.94
C GLY A 285 -5.43 -10.49 5.64
N GLY A 286 -5.47 -11.61 4.91
CA GLY A 286 -6.01 -12.87 5.44
C GLY A 286 -7.48 -12.76 5.83
N LEU A 287 -8.29 -11.97 5.09
CA LEU A 287 -9.67 -11.62 5.46
C LEU A 287 -10.64 -12.83 5.50
N SER A 288 -10.21 -13.96 4.92
CA SER A 288 -10.89 -15.26 4.94
C SER A 288 -9.99 -16.28 5.65
N PRO A 289 -10.27 -16.66 6.91
CA PRO A 289 -9.50 -17.67 7.61
C PRO A 289 -9.65 -19.03 6.89
N PRO A 290 -8.59 -19.85 6.86
CA PRO A 290 -8.64 -21.19 6.30
C PRO A 290 -9.77 -22.03 6.93
N ARG A 291 -10.36 -22.91 6.12
CA ARG A 291 -11.26 -23.94 6.63
C ARG A 291 -10.43 -24.93 7.46
N VAL A 292 -10.79 -25.09 8.73
CA VAL A 292 -10.25 -26.15 9.60
C VAL A 292 -11.27 -27.29 9.60
N ASP A 293 -11.10 -28.26 8.70
CA ASP A 293 -12.01 -29.40 8.58
C ASP A 293 -11.51 -30.66 9.32
N ARG A 294 -12.25 -31.76 9.22
CA ARG A 294 -11.96 -33.02 9.90
C ARG A 294 -10.61 -33.64 9.51
N SER A 295 -10.10 -33.35 8.31
CA SER A 295 -8.80 -33.84 7.85
C SER A 295 -7.63 -33.16 8.58
N VAL A 296 -7.80 -31.92 9.04
CA VAL A 296 -6.82 -31.20 9.86
C VAL A 296 -6.81 -31.74 11.29
N SER A 297 -7.99 -31.95 11.86
CA SER A 297 -8.14 -32.60 13.17
C SER A 297 -9.51 -33.28 13.30
N PRO A 298 -9.58 -34.56 13.68
CA PRO A 298 -10.86 -35.22 13.92
C PRO A 298 -11.59 -34.67 15.16
N ASP A 299 -10.84 -34.19 16.17
CA ASP A 299 -11.39 -33.63 17.41
C ASP A 299 -12.05 -32.25 17.17
N PRO A 300 -13.37 -32.11 17.41
CA PRO A 300 -14.07 -30.84 17.30
C PRO A 300 -13.53 -29.72 18.21
N MET A 301 -13.08 -30.04 19.43
CA MET A 301 -12.58 -29.02 20.36
C MET A 301 -11.28 -28.43 19.84
N ARG A 302 -10.33 -29.27 19.43
CA ARG A 302 -9.10 -28.82 18.80
C ARG A 302 -9.34 -28.00 17.53
N ARG A 303 -10.33 -28.36 16.71
CA ARG A 303 -10.70 -27.55 15.52
C ARG A 303 -11.19 -26.16 15.91
N ALA A 304 -12.05 -26.04 16.92
CA ALA A 304 -12.54 -24.75 17.40
C ALA A 304 -11.38 -23.88 17.91
N GLU A 305 -10.45 -24.44 18.69
CA GLU A 305 -9.26 -23.74 19.16
C GLU A 305 -8.36 -23.26 18.01
N LEU A 306 -8.18 -24.07 16.96
CA LEU A 306 -7.42 -23.68 15.78
C LEU A 306 -8.09 -22.53 15.02
N ILE A 307 -9.42 -22.57 14.87
CA ILE A 307 -10.18 -21.49 14.22
C ILE A 307 -10.01 -20.18 15.00
N ASP A 308 -10.08 -20.25 16.33
CA ASP A 308 -9.90 -19.11 17.22
C ASP A 308 -8.52 -18.48 17.08
N ARG A 309 -7.47 -19.31 17.15
CA ARG A 309 -6.07 -18.88 16.95
C ARG A 309 -5.82 -18.31 15.55
N VAL A 310 -6.44 -18.89 14.52
CA VAL A 310 -6.31 -18.40 13.13
C VAL A 310 -6.98 -17.04 12.98
N ALA A 311 -8.13 -16.81 13.62
CA ALA A 311 -8.81 -15.51 13.60
C ALA A 311 -7.92 -14.40 14.17
N ASP A 312 -7.12 -14.72 15.19
CA ASP A 312 -6.13 -13.80 15.77
C ASP A 312 -4.96 -13.44 14.88
N LEU A 313 -4.73 -14.23 13.83
CA LEU A 313 -3.71 -13.96 12.84
C LEU A 313 -4.25 -13.15 11.66
N CYS A 314 -5.56 -12.89 11.58
CA CYS A 314 -6.18 -12.12 10.50
C CYS A 314 -6.04 -10.61 10.72
N LEU A 315 -5.94 -9.88 9.62
CA LEU A 315 -6.20 -8.44 9.59
C LEU A 315 -7.64 -8.19 9.10
N TYR A 316 -8.09 -6.95 9.24
CA TYR A 316 -9.42 -6.50 8.87
C TYR A 316 -9.32 -5.14 8.18
N SER A 317 -10.09 -4.95 7.10
CA SER A 317 -10.12 -3.68 6.38
C SER A 317 -10.86 -2.61 7.18
N SER A 318 -10.16 -1.52 7.53
CA SER A 318 -10.77 -0.38 8.24
C SER A 318 -11.92 0.23 7.44
N TYR A 319 -11.80 0.28 6.11
CA TYR A 319 -12.88 0.67 5.20
C TYR A 319 -14.13 -0.20 5.38
N ARG A 320 -13.99 -1.54 5.34
CA ARG A 320 -15.14 -2.45 5.51
C ARG A 320 -15.78 -2.34 6.90
N LEU A 321 -14.96 -2.19 7.94
CA LEU A 321 -15.46 -1.99 9.31
C LEU A 321 -16.27 -0.69 9.43
N GLN A 322 -15.84 0.37 8.73
CA GLN A 322 -16.55 1.64 8.71
C GLN A 322 -17.85 1.58 7.90
N THR A 323 -17.86 0.99 6.71
CA THR A 323 -19.06 0.91 5.85
C THR A 323 -20.16 0.04 6.43
N GLN A 324 -19.84 -0.88 7.33
CA GLN A 324 -20.84 -1.61 8.13
C GLN A 324 -21.52 -0.75 9.21
N ARG A 325 -20.85 0.33 9.67
CA ARG A 325 -21.36 1.25 10.71
C ARG A 325 -22.05 2.47 10.10
N ILE A 326 -21.57 2.93 8.95
CA ILE A 326 -22.10 4.07 8.22
C ILE A 326 -22.81 3.56 6.97
N HIS A 327 -24.13 3.42 7.05
CA HIS A 327 -24.97 3.40 5.86
C HIS A 327 -25.07 4.83 5.34
N ARG A 328 -24.10 5.27 4.54
CA ARG A 328 -24.36 6.35 3.60
C ARG A 328 -24.98 5.65 2.40
N ASP A 329 -26.26 5.91 2.14
CA ASP A 329 -26.91 5.38 0.93
C ASP A 329 -26.11 5.85 -0.29
N ILE A 330 -25.38 4.93 -0.91
CA ILE A 330 -24.86 5.07 -2.26
C ILE A 330 -25.49 3.93 -3.04
N TYR A 331 -26.68 4.14 -3.59
CA TYR A 331 -27.30 3.18 -4.49
C TYR A 331 -26.54 3.19 -5.83
N TYR A 332 -26.05 2.04 -6.28
CA TYR A 332 -25.60 1.84 -7.65
C TYR A 332 -25.96 0.43 -8.11
N SER A 333 -26.41 0.29 -9.36
CA SER A 333 -26.77 -1.01 -9.96
C SER A 333 -25.82 -1.47 -11.06
N HIS A 334 -24.89 -0.61 -11.51
CA HIS A 334 -23.67 -0.94 -12.28
C HIS A 334 -22.83 0.33 -12.50
N ILE A 335 -21.51 0.27 -12.37
CA ILE A 335 -20.58 1.19 -13.08
C ILE A 335 -19.36 0.37 -13.56
N TYR A 336 -18.94 0.64 -14.79
CA TYR A 336 -17.75 0.18 -15.54
C TYR A 336 -17.51 1.31 -16.58
N ASP A 337 -16.30 1.87 -16.70
CA ASP A 337 -16.03 3.21 -17.33
C ASP A 337 -16.53 4.37 -16.43
N GLY A 338 -15.70 4.86 -15.51
CA GLY A 338 -16.11 5.74 -14.39
C GLY A 338 -16.20 5.04 -13.02
N VAL A 339 -15.52 3.89 -12.84
CA VAL A 339 -15.46 3.18 -11.55
C VAL A 339 -14.34 3.75 -10.68
N TYR A 340 -14.72 4.38 -9.57
CA TYR A 340 -13.78 4.80 -8.53
C TYR A 340 -13.46 3.60 -7.62
N ASP A 341 -12.18 3.21 -7.56
CA ASP A 341 -11.68 2.12 -6.71
C ASP A 341 -10.81 2.68 -5.58
N LEU A 342 -10.79 2.02 -4.42
CA LEU A 342 -9.98 2.39 -3.27
C LEU A 342 -8.72 1.52 -3.23
N LEU A 343 -7.61 2.04 -3.72
CA LEU A 343 -6.34 1.31 -3.82
C LEU A 343 -5.49 1.38 -2.54
N ASP A 344 -5.61 2.48 -1.79
CA ASP A 344 -4.94 2.72 -0.53
C ASP A 344 -5.69 2.08 0.65
N HIS A 345 -5.02 1.19 1.38
CA HIS A 345 -5.63 0.42 2.46
C HIS A 345 -4.99 0.71 3.81
N ILE A 346 -5.82 0.59 4.86
CA ILE A 346 -5.38 0.41 6.24
C ILE A 346 -6.05 -0.86 6.77
N LEU A 347 -5.27 -1.94 6.86
CA LEU A 347 -5.68 -3.22 7.43
C LEU A 347 -5.19 -3.29 8.88
N VAL A 348 -6.04 -3.74 9.79
CA VAL A 348 -5.79 -3.75 11.24
C VAL A 348 -5.99 -5.14 11.83
N SER A 349 -5.12 -5.55 12.76
CA SER A 349 -5.27 -6.82 13.50
C SER A 349 -6.52 -6.83 14.41
N SER A 350 -6.91 -8.02 14.88
CA SER A 350 -8.10 -8.23 15.73
C SER A 350 -8.15 -7.37 17.01
N HIS A 351 -7.01 -6.84 17.46
CA HIS A 351 -6.88 -5.92 18.60
C HIS A 351 -7.87 -4.74 18.59
N PHE A 352 -8.21 -4.19 17.42
CA PHE A 352 -9.14 -3.05 17.28
C PHE A 352 -10.49 -3.44 16.66
N VAL A 353 -10.88 -4.71 16.77
CA VAL A 353 -12.04 -5.27 16.07
C VAL A 353 -13.01 -5.94 17.04
N PRO A 354 -13.79 -5.18 17.83
CA PRO A 354 -14.61 -5.73 18.92
C PRO A 354 -15.82 -6.56 18.44
N ARG A 355 -16.33 -6.29 17.23
CA ARG A 355 -17.60 -6.87 16.73
C ARG A 355 -17.41 -7.92 15.63
N TYR A 356 -16.20 -8.06 15.10
CA TYR A 356 -15.90 -8.91 13.93
C TYR A 356 -14.82 -9.97 14.22
N ALA A 357 -14.38 -10.07 15.47
CA ALA A 357 -14.02 -11.34 16.10
C ALA A 357 -15.18 -12.33 15.83
N ARG A 358 -15.09 -13.07 14.71
CA ARG A 358 -16.21 -13.80 14.07
C ARG A 358 -17.02 -14.54 15.13
N ASP A 359 -18.28 -14.18 15.36
CA ASP A 359 -19.14 -14.89 16.33
C ASP A 359 -18.50 -15.12 17.72
N GLY A 360 -17.66 -14.19 18.20
CA GLY A 360 -16.93 -14.32 19.47
C GLY A 360 -15.57 -15.03 19.38
N LEU A 361 -15.04 -15.28 18.17
CA LEU A 361 -13.74 -15.88 17.91
C LEU A 361 -12.61 -14.85 17.87
N GLY A 362 -11.47 -15.20 18.45
CA GLY A 362 -10.26 -14.39 18.55
C GLY A 362 -10.19 -13.64 19.89
N ARG A 363 -9.11 -12.87 20.05
CA ARG A 363 -8.80 -12.13 21.27
C ARG A 363 -9.83 -11.04 21.60
N ALA A 364 -9.87 -10.70 22.88
CA ALA A 364 -10.59 -9.53 23.34
C ALA A 364 -9.95 -8.24 22.78
N ALA A 365 -10.80 -7.37 22.21
CA ALA A 365 -10.34 -6.10 21.69
C ALA A 365 -9.85 -5.15 22.80
N ILE A 366 -8.81 -4.38 22.46
CA ILE A 366 -8.20 -3.33 23.29
C ILE A 366 -8.61 -1.93 22.85
N GLY A 367 -9.25 -1.82 21.69
CA GLY A 367 -9.82 -0.58 21.18
C GLY A 367 -10.79 -0.86 20.04
N GLU A 368 -11.09 0.17 19.27
CA GLU A 368 -11.83 0.02 18.02
C GLU A 368 -11.37 0.98 16.92
N ILE A 369 -11.66 0.64 15.67
CA ILE A 369 -11.67 1.62 14.58
C ILE A 369 -12.87 2.56 14.78
N ALA A 370 -12.59 3.80 15.17
CA ALA A 370 -13.59 4.82 15.43
C ALA A 370 -14.05 5.52 14.14
N SER A 371 -13.14 5.74 13.20
CA SER A 371 -13.47 6.31 11.90
C SER A 371 -12.47 5.94 10.81
N PHE A 372 -12.96 5.90 9.57
CA PHE A 372 -12.15 5.85 8.36
C PHE A 372 -12.59 6.97 7.42
N ALA A 373 -11.64 7.75 6.90
CA ALA A 373 -11.90 8.88 6.01
C ALA A 373 -11.04 8.80 4.75
N VAL A 374 -11.60 9.28 3.63
CA VAL A 374 -10.91 9.39 2.33
C VAL A 374 -10.88 10.86 1.93
N PHE A 375 -9.71 11.35 1.53
CA PHE A 375 -9.44 12.72 1.12
C PHE A 375 -9.09 12.74 -0.38
N ASN A 376 -10.11 12.93 -1.22
CA ASN A 376 -10.04 12.81 -2.68
C ASN A 376 -10.59 14.05 -3.42
N ASP A 377 -10.70 15.19 -2.74
CA ASP A 377 -11.21 16.46 -3.26
C ASP A 377 -10.36 17.07 -4.39
N HIS A 378 -9.17 16.53 -4.63
CA HIS A 378 -8.23 16.98 -5.65
C HIS A 378 -8.18 16.07 -6.88
N ILE A 379 -8.88 14.93 -6.84
CA ILE A 379 -8.95 13.99 -7.96
C ILE A 379 -9.88 14.59 -9.00
N LEU A 380 -9.35 14.77 -10.21
CA LEU A 380 -10.09 15.29 -11.36
C LEU A 380 -10.43 14.15 -12.31
N ASP A 381 -11.62 14.21 -12.87
CA ASP A 381 -12.13 13.30 -13.88
C ASP A 381 -12.49 14.11 -15.12
N ALA A 382 -11.81 13.86 -16.24
CA ALA A 382 -11.99 14.65 -17.46
C ALA A 382 -13.43 14.62 -17.99
N GLU A 383 -14.13 13.50 -17.82
CA GLU A 383 -15.49 13.32 -18.33
C GLU A 383 -16.53 13.95 -17.41
N ILE A 384 -16.34 13.85 -16.10
CA ILE A 384 -17.26 14.44 -15.12
C ILE A 384 -17.04 15.95 -14.96
N ASP A 385 -15.78 16.39 -15.00
CA ASP A 385 -15.42 17.79 -14.75
C ASP A 385 -15.42 18.66 -16.03
N ASP A 386 -15.79 18.11 -17.18
CA ASP A 386 -15.78 18.76 -18.51
C ASP A 386 -14.41 19.41 -18.82
N LEU A 387 -13.34 18.70 -18.47
CA LEU A 387 -11.95 19.15 -18.65
C LEU A 387 -11.32 18.48 -19.85
N ARG A 388 -10.45 19.18 -20.58
CA ARG A 388 -9.63 18.53 -21.61
C ARG A 388 -8.57 17.67 -20.92
N SER A 389 -8.19 16.54 -21.51
CA SER A 389 -7.15 15.65 -20.95
C SER A 389 -5.81 16.36 -20.69
N ALA A 390 -5.49 17.41 -21.46
CA ALA A 390 -4.30 18.24 -21.25
C ALA A 390 -4.40 19.08 -19.95
N ASP A 391 -5.59 19.55 -19.59
CA ASP A 391 -5.83 20.34 -18.38
C ASP A 391 -5.73 19.44 -17.13
N VAL A 392 -6.17 18.18 -17.22
CA VAL A 392 -5.97 17.14 -16.19
C VAL A 392 -4.48 16.79 -16.06
N GLY A 393 -3.75 16.68 -17.17
CA GLY A 393 -2.30 16.46 -17.18
C GLY A 393 -1.50 17.56 -16.48
N ALA A 394 -1.86 18.84 -16.69
CA ALA A 394 -1.23 19.97 -15.99
C ALA A 394 -1.46 19.90 -14.46
N HIS A 395 -2.69 19.58 -14.03
CA HIS A 395 -3.04 19.38 -12.62
C HIS A 395 -2.31 18.20 -11.98
N ALA A 396 -2.14 17.13 -12.75
CA ALA A 396 -1.49 15.89 -12.32
C ALA A 396 -0.03 16.06 -11.84
N HIS A 397 0.68 17.08 -12.31
CA HIS A 397 2.08 17.30 -11.93
C HIS A 397 2.29 17.90 -10.54
N THR A 398 1.25 18.54 -9.98
CA THR A 398 1.36 19.31 -8.73
C THR A 398 0.65 18.65 -7.56
N ARG A 399 -0.02 17.52 -7.79
CA ARG A 399 -0.85 16.81 -6.81
C ARG A 399 -0.78 15.30 -7.02
N SER A 400 -1.24 14.55 -6.03
CA SER A 400 -1.44 13.11 -6.19
C SER A 400 -2.60 12.81 -7.16
N ASP A 401 -2.57 11.64 -7.79
CA ASP A 401 -3.70 11.01 -8.47
C ASP A 401 -4.40 9.96 -7.58
N HIS A 402 -4.02 9.88 -6.30
CA HIS A 402 -4.65 9.02 -5.29
C HIS A 402 -5.34 9.84 -4.20
N GLY A 403 -6.49 9.35 -3.73
CA GLY A 403 -7.07 9.83 -2.49
C GLY A 403 -6.25 9.39 -1.29
N ALA A 404 -5.99 10.28 -0.34
CA ALA A 404 -5.36 9.88 0.92
C ALA A 404 -6.38 9.21 1.84
N VAL A 405 -5.97 8.22 2.61
CA VAL A 405 -6.85 7.54 3.58
C VAL A 405 -6.33 7.72 5.00
N LEU A 406 -7.26 7.85 5.96
CA LEU A 406 -6.97 8.05 7.37
C LEU A 406 -7.87 7.13 8.20
N ALA A 407 -7.27 6.34 9.09
CA ALA A 407 -7.98 5.60 10.12
C ALA A 407 -7.70 6.22 11.49
N ARG A 408 -8.75 6.37 12.31
CA ARG A 408 -8.65 6.70 13.73
C ARG A 408 -9.02 5.48 14.55
N MET A 409 -8.14 5.11 15.46
CA MET A 409 -8.37 4.13 16.49
C MET A 409 -8.59 4.82 17.82
N ASP A 410 -9.64 4.41 18.52
CA ASP A 410 -9.87 4.79 19.91
C ASP A 410 -9.44 3.59 20.77
N TRP A 411 -8.34 3.75 21.49
CA TRP A 411 -7.78 2.75 22.42
C TRP A 411 -8.48 2.88 23.77
N TYR A 412 -8.99 1.76 24.29
CA TYR A 412 -9.66 1.74 25.59
C TYR A 412 -8.67 1.97 26.73
N GLU A 413 -9.10 2.66 27.78
CA GLU A 413 -8.41 2.69 29.08
C GLU A 413 -8.56 1.39 29.85
#